data_AF-U6MNF7-F1
#
_entry.id   AF-U6MNF7-F1
#
_cell.length_a   1.000
_cell.length_b   1.000
_cell.length_c   1.000
_cell.angle_alpha   90.00
_cell.angle_beta   90.00
_cell.angle_gamma   90.00
#
_symmetry.space_group_name_H-M   'P 1'
#
loop_
_entity.id
_entity.type
_entity.pdbx_description
1 polymer ?
#
loop_
_entity_poly.entity_id
_entity_poly.type
_entity_poly.pdbx_seq_one_letter_code
_entity_poly.pdbx_strand_id
1 'polypeptide(L)'
;MDGSSFAAPLNSLSAFLDRENAEDEMPTPVCMDTGALRSGILKIPQDKRGFLVQTDSRSYYWRAQSQNEAEAWLLSIGTQCAAMKEMELLRQAEARIAAAQQQQSETCVRKVPKENKNK
;
A
#
# COMPACT_ATOMS: atom_id res chain seq x y z
N MET A 1 -3.56 -33.09 -2.85
CA MET A 1 -4.27 -32.09 -3.66
C MET A 1 -4.13 -30.80 -2.88
N ASP A 2 -3.02 -30.10 -3.13
CA ASP A 2 -2.68 -28.91 -2.36
C ASP A 2 -3.35 -27.73 -3.04
N GLY A 3 -4.52 -27.36 -2.52
CA GLY A 3 -5.22 -26.15 -2.90
C GLY A 3 -4.44 -24.94 -2.42
N SER A 4 -3.42 -24.53 -3.17
CA SER A 4 -2.78 -23.24 -3.01
C SER A 4 -3.81 -22.15 -3.31
N SER A 5 -4.55 -21.77 -2.26
CA SER A 5 -5.35 -20.56 -2.22
C SER A 5 -4.42 -19.39 -2.56
N PHE A 6 -4.60 -18.84 -3.76
CA PHE A 6 -3.93 -17.62 -4.19
C PHE A 6 -4.61 -16.44 -3.48
N ALA A 7 -4.49 -16.40 -2.15
CA ALA A 7 -4.88 -15.24 -1.37
C ALA A 7 -3.89 -14.13 -1.72
N ALA A 8 -4.21 -13.34 -2.73
CA ALA A 8 -3.50 -12.10 -2.98
C ALA A 8 -3.53 -11.29 -1.67
N PRO A 9 -2.39 -10.74 -1.20
CA PRO A 9 -2.40 -9.85 -0.06
C PRO A 9 -3.43 -8.74 -0.29
N LEU A 10 -4.10 -8.27 0.78
CA LEU A 10 -5.12 -7.21 0.69
C LEU A 10 -4.62 -5.92 0.00
N ASN A 11 -3.30 -5.79 -0.13
CA ASN A 11 -2.60 -4.65 -0.71
C ASN A 11 -2.08 -4.95 -2.13
N SER A 12 -2.66 -5.93 -2.84
CA SER A 12 -2.18 -6.36 -4.15
C SER A 12 -3.34 -6.43 -5.15
N LEU A 13 -3.25 -5.64 -6.23
CA LEU A 13 -4.06 -5.85 -7.41
C LEU A 13 -3.37 -6.88 -8.31
N SER A 14 -4.08 -7.92 -8.72
CA SER A 14 -3.57 -8.88 -9.70
C SER A 14 -4.25 -8.65 -11.04
N ALA A 15 -3.45 -8.59 -12.11
CA ALA A 15 -3.95 -8.60 -13.48
C ALA A 15 -3.46 -9.87 -14.17
N PHE A 16 -4.38 -10.65 -14.73
CA PHE A 16 -4.08 -11.73 -15.64
C PHE A 16 -3.98 -11.13 -17.04
N LEU A 17 -2.79 -11.16 -17.64
CA LEU A 17 -2.61 -10.76 -19.03
C LEU A 17 -2.96 -11.95 -19.90
N ASP A 18 -3.99 -11.82 -20.75
CA ASP A 18 -4.26 -12.80 -21.79
C ASP A 18 -3.06 -12.80 -22.75
N ARG A 19 -2.31 -13.91 -22.76
CA ARG A 19 -1.25 -14.16 -23.71
C ARG A 19 -1.88 -14.93 -24.86
N GLU A 20 -1.86 -14.38 -26.08
CA GLU A 20 -2.40 -15.02 -27.31
C GLU A 20 -1.77 -16.38 -27.68
N ASN A 21 -0.85 -16.93 -26.88
CA ASN A 21 -0.32 -18.28 -27.03
C ASN A 21 -0.54 -19.06 -25.74
N ALA A 22 -1.73 -19.66 -25.65
CA ALA A 22 -2.05 -20.65 -24.65
C ALA A 22 -1.47 -22.00 -25.08
N GLU A 23 -0.24 -22.27 -24.64
CA GLU A 23 0.25 -23.64 -24.51
C GLU A 23 0.39 -23.89 -23.00
N ASP A 24 -0.69 -24.44 -22.42
CA ASP A 24 -0.79 -25.16 -21.13
C ASP A 24 -0.31 -24.54 -19.80
N GLU A 25 0.15 -23.29 -19.76
CA GLU A 25 0.55 -22.64 -18.49
C GLU A 25 -0.48 -21.59 -18.04
N MET A 26 -1.07 -21.77 -16.84
CA MET A 26 -1.94 -20.77 -16.20
C MET A 26 -1.20 -19.41 -16.14
N PRO A 27 -1.79 -18.32 -16.64
CA PRO A 27 -1.11 -17.04 -16.69
C PRO A 27 -0.73 -16.58 -15.28
N THR A 28 0.56 -16.38 -15.04
CA THR A 28 1.03 -15.79 -13.79
C THR A 28 0.50 -14.36 -13.67
N PRO A 29 -0.22 -14.02 -12.59
CA PRO A 29 -0.76 -12.68 -12.41
C PRO A 29 0.38 -11.68 -12.21
N VAL A 30 0.28 -10.54 -12.88
CA VAL A 30 1.10 -9.37 -12.53
C VAL A 30 0.51 -8.77 -11.27
N CYS A 31 1.20 -8.95 -10.15
CA CYS A 31 0.83 -8.35 -8.87
C CYS A 31 1.35 -6.91 -8.81
N MET A 32 0.45 -5.97 -8.58
CA MET A 32 0.75 -4.57 -8.33
C MET A 32 0.54 -4.29 -6.85
N ASP A 33 1.61 -3.90 -6.16
CA ASP A 33 1.56 -3.45 -4.77
C ASP A 33 0.83 -2.09 -4.69
N THR A 34 -0.35 -2.09 -4.09
CA THR A 34 -1.13 -0.86 -3.88
C THR A 34 -0.55 0.00 -2.76
N GLY A 35 0.38 -0.53 -1.95
CA GLY A 35 1.22 0.27 -1.05
C GLY A 35 2.25 1.14 -1.79
N ALA A 36 2.61 0.79 -3.03
CA ALA A 36 3.54 1.53 -3.89
C ALA A 36 2.85 2.56 -4.81
N LEU A 37 1.54 2.76 -4.65
CA LEU A 37 0.73 3.71 -5.41
C LEU A 37 0.94 5.13 -4.88
N ARG A 38 2.13 5.71 -5.13
CA ARG A 38 2.46 7.09 -4.74
C ARG A 38 2.16 8.11 -5.82
N SER A 39 2.21 7.72 -7.08
CA SER A 39 2.16 8.64 -8.23
C SER A 39 0.74 8.97 -8.70
N GLY A 40 -0.26 8.19 -8.28
CA GLY A 40 -1.67 8.54 -8.41
C GLY A 40 -2.45 7.67 -9.40
N ILE A 41 -3.76 7.95 -9.44
CA ILE A 41 -4.72 7.28 -10.30
C ILE A 41 -5.35 8.36 -11.19
N LEU A 42 -5.24 8.20 -12.51
CA LEU A 42 -5.65 9.21 -13.48
C LEU A 42 -6.80 8.68 -14.34
N LYS A 43 -7.89 9.46 -14.41
CA LYS A 43 -8.97 9.26 -15.38
C LYS A 43 -8.49 9.76 -16.75
N ILE A 44 -8.82 9.02 -17.82
CA ILE A 44 -8.54 9.46 -19.18
C ILE A 44 -9.73 10.28 -19.71
N PRO A 45 -9.56 11.58 -20.01
CA PRO A 45 -10.69 12.44 -20.41
C PRO A 45 -11.42 11.96 -21.67
N GLN A 46 -10.69 11.32 -22.58
CA GLN A 46 -11.21 10.85 -23.87
C GLN A 46 -11.81 9.43 -23.82
N ASP A 47 -11.46 8.62 -22.80
CA ASP A 47 -11.98 7.26 -22.64
C ASP A 47 -12.51 7.07 -21.23
N LYS A 48 -13.84 7.22 -21.07
CA LYS A 48 -14.52 7.08 -19.77
C LYS A 48 -14.42 5.69 -19.15
N ARG A 49 -13.97 4.69 -19.93
CA ARG A 49 -13.74 3.32 -19.49
C ARG A 49 -12.28 3.05 -19.13
N GLY A 50 -11.37 3.95 -19.55
CA GLY A 50 -9.94 3.82 -19.39
C GLY A 50 -9.44 4.58 -18.18
N PHE A 51 -8.50 3.98 -17.45
CA PHE A 51 -7.83 4.62 -16.33
C PHE A 51 -6.38 4.18 -16.24
N LEU A 52 -5.54 5.07 -15.70
CA LEU A 52 -4.12 4.82 -15.50
C LEU A 52 -3.83 4.72 -14.00
N VAL A 53 -3.05 3.71 -13.64
CA VAL A 53 -2.58 3.48 -12.27
C VAL A 53 -1.07 3.57 -12.28
N GLN A 54 -0.52 4.53 -11.53
CA GLN A 54 0.93 4.79 -11.49
C GLN A 54 1.51 4.40 -10.14
N THR A 55 2.48 3.48 -10.18
CA THR A 55 3.36 3.16 -9.06
C THR A 55 4.71 3.86 -9.24
N ASP A 56 5.57 3.79 -8.22
CA ASP A 56 6.94 4.33 -8.28
C ASP A 56 7.78 3.73 -9.42
N SER A 57 7.45 2.53 -9.88
CA SER A 57 8.25 1.76 -10.84
C SER A 57 7.60 1.63 -12.22
N ARG A 58 6.27 1.75 -12.33
CA ARG A 58 5.55 1.48 -13.58
C ARG A 58 4.20 2.19 -13.63
N SER A 59 3.74 2.45 -14.85
CA SER A 59 2.37 2.88 -15.12
C SER A 59 1.60 1.76 -15.81
N TYR A 60 0.38 1.50 -15.35
CA TYR A 60 -0.53 0.48 -15.88
C TYR A 60 -1.77 1.16 -16.45
N TYR A 61 -2.07 0.89 -17.72
CA TYR A 61 -3.32 1.29 -18.33
C TYR A 61 -4.31 0.14 -18.29
N TRP A 62 -5.49 0.41 -17.76
CA TRP A 62 -6.60 -0.54 -17.72
C TRP A 62 -7.83 0.07 -18.36
N ARG A 63 -8.66 -0.81 -18.92
CA ARG A 63 -9.93 -0.45 -19.53
C ARG A 63 -11.01 -1.41 -19.05
N ALA A 64 -12.04 -0.87 -18.40
CA ALA A 64 -13.17 -1.65 -17.93
C ALA A 64 -14.19 -1.91 -19.06
N GLN A 65 -15.13 -2.83 -18.83
CA GLN A 65 -16.19 -3.14 -19.79
C GLN A 65 -17.17 -1.96 -19.92
N SER A 66 -17.43 -1.26 -18.82
CA SER A 66 -18.33 -0.11 -18.75
C SER A 66 -17.75 1.08 -17.96
N GLN A 67 -18.33 2.27 -18.14
CA GLN A 67 -17.93 3.45 -17.36
C GLN A 67 -18.19 3.24 -15.86
N ASN A 68 -19.34 2.68 -15.49
CA ASN A 68 -19.67 2.42 -14.09
C ASN A 68 -18.66 1.47 -13.44
N GLU A 69 -18.22 0.45 -14.18
CA GLU A 69 -17.20 -0.47 -13.70
C GLU A 69 -15.86 0.23 -13.53
N ALA A 70 -15.43 1.07 -14.47
CA ALA A 70 -14.22 1.88 -14.32
C ALA A 70 -14.30 2.78 -13.08
N GLU A 71 -15.43 3.42 -12.83
CA GLU A 71 -15.65 4.25 -11.64
C GLU A 71 -15.60 3.44 -10.34
N ALA A 72 -16.18 2.23 -10.33
CA ALA A 72 -16.12 1.32 -9.19
C ALA A 72 -14.67 0.87 -8.89
N TRP A 73 -13.90 0.54 -9.93
CA TRP A 73 -12.47 0.23 -9.80
C TRP A 73 -11.68 1.41 -9.22
N LEU A 74 -11.86 2.59 -9.79
CA LEU A 74 -11.19 3.81 -9.31
C LEU A 74 -11.50 4.10 -7.84
N LEU A 75 -12.77 3.96 -7.44
CA LEU A 75 -13.20 4.16 -6.06
C LEU A 75 -12.56 3.13 -5.12
N SER A 76 -12.58 1.86 -5.50
CA SER A 76 -12.03 0.76 -4.70
C SER A 76 -10.52 0.92 -4.47
N ILE A 77 -9.77 1.16 -5.56
CA ILE A 77 -8.32 1.37 -5.49
C ILE A 77 -8.00 2.63 -4.67
N GLY A 78 -8.72 3.73 -4.91
CA GLY A 78 -8.54 4.97 -4.16
C GLY A 78 -8.79 4.79 -2.66
N THR A 79 -9.83 4.04 -2.29
CA THR A 79 -10.17 3.74 -0.89
C THR A 79 -9.08 2.92 -0.21
N GLN A 80 -8.56 1.89 -0.88
CA GLN A 80 -7.45 1.09 -0.36
C GLN A 80 -6.18 1.94 -0.16
N CYS A 81 -5.86 2.81 -1.13
CA CYS A 81 -4.70 3.71 -1.03
C CYS A 81 -4.84 4.67 0.16
N ALA A 82 -6.04 5.22 0.38
CA ALA A 82 -6.30 6.11 1.50
C ALA A 82 -6.11 5.40 2.85
N ALA A 83 -6.68 4.20 3.01
CA ALA A 83 -6.55 3.40 4.23
C ALA A 83 -5.09 3.02 4.52
N MET A 84 -4.33 2.64 3.49
CA MET A 84 -2.90 2.33 3.63
C MET A 84 -2.08 3.54 4.07
N LYS A 85 -2.38 4.72 3.51
CA LYS A 85 -1.70 5.96 3.89
C LYS A 85 -2.04 6.38 5.32
N GLU A 86 -3.28 6.20 5.74
CA GLU A 86 -3.70 6.45 7.13
C GLU A 86 -2.94 5.55 8.11
N MET A 87 -2.87 4.25 7.83
CA MET A 87 -2.10 3.30 8.67
C MET A 87 -0.62 3.67 8.76
N GLU A 88 0.02 4.07 7.65
CA GLU A 88 1.42 4.47 7.68
C GLU A 88 1.63 5.76 8.50
N LEU A 89 0.71 6.72 8.40
CA LEU A 89 0.77 7.94 9.21
C LEU A 89 0.61 7.63 10.71
N LEU A 90 -0.30 6.72 11.08
CA LEU A 90 -0.47 6.26 12.45
C LEU A 90 0.80 5.61 12.99
N ARG A 91 1.39 4.68 12.22
CA ARG A 91 2.66 4.01 12.58
C ARG A 91 3.79 5.02 12.79
N GLN A 92 3.88 6.04 11.94
CA GLN A 92 4.87 7.10 12.09
C GLN A 92 4.64 7.95 13.35
N ALA A 93 3.38 8.23 13.70
CA ALA A 93 3.04 8.95 14.92
C ALA A 93 3.42 8.15 16.17
N GLU A 94 3.09 6.87 16.22
CA GLU A 94 3.47 5.96 17.31
C GLU A 94 4.98 5.90 17.51
N ALA A 95 5.74 5.76 16.41
CA ALA A 95 7.21 5.75 16.47
C ALA A 95 7.78 7.06 17.06
N ARG A 96 7.20 8.21 16.72
CA ARG A 96 7.60 9.52 17.29
C ARG A 96 7.28 9.61 18.78
N ILE A 97 6.12 9.12 19.21
CA ILE A 97 5.73 9.10 20.62
C ILE A 97 6.69 8.20 21.41
N ALA A 98 6.97 6.99 20.91
CA ALA A 98 7.89 6.07 21.56
C ALA A 98 9.30 6.67 21.69
N ALA A 99 9.82 7.31 20.63
CA ALA A 99 11.10 8.00 20.66
C ALA A 99 11.12 9.15 21.67
N ALA A 100 10.06 9.95 21.75
CA ALA A 100 9.94 11.03 22.72
C ALA A 100 9.90 10.52 24.17
N GLN A 101 9.20 9.41 24.43
CA GLN A 101 9.14 8.78 25.75
C GLN A 101 10.51 8.22 26.18
N GLN A 102 11.27 7.62 25.26
CA GLN A 102 12.63 7.16 25.52
C GLN A 102 13.57 8.32 25.86
N GLN A 103 13.49 9.43 25.13
CA GLN A 103 14.30 10.62 25.43
C GLN A 103 13.96 11.22 26.80
N GLN A 104 12.68 11.23 27.19
CA GLN A 104 12.23 11.73 28.49
C GLN A 104 12.67 10.83 29.65
N SER A 105 12.64 9.50 29.49
CA SER A 105 13.10 8.58 30.52
C SER A 105 14.61 8.68 30.73
N GLU A 106 15.40 8.80 29.66
CA GLU A 106 16.85 9.02 29.73
C GLU A 106 17.23 10.36 30.41
N THR A 107 16.48 11.43 30.13
CA THR A 107 16.69 12.73 30.80
C THR A 107 16.23 12.74 32.26
N CYS A 108 15.25 11.92 32.63
CA CYS A 108 14.82 11.74 34.02
C CYS A 108 15.85 10.96 34.85
N VAL A 109 16.42 9.87 34.30
CA VAL A 109 17.44 9.05 34.96
C VAL A 109 18.74 9.83 35.21
N ARG A 110 19.10 10.79 34.34
CA ARG A 110 20.27 11.66 34.55
C ARG A 110 20.11 12.70 35.68
N LYS A 111 18.89 12.97 36.15
CA LYS A 111 18.62 13.98 37.18
C LYS A 111 18.55 13.43 38.60
N VAL A 112 18.67 12.11 38.80
CA VAL A 112 18.77 11.54 40.16
C VAL A 112 20.14 11.91 40.74
N PRO A 113 20.22 12.79 41.76
CA PRO A 113 21.48 13.08 42.41
C PRO A 113 21.96 11.80 43.11
N LYS A 114 23.19 11.36 42.85
CA LYS A 114 23.87 10.40 43.71
C LYS A 114 24.14 11.11 45.03
N GLU A 115 23.20 11.02 45.96
CA GLU A 115 23.43 11.51 47.31
C GLU A 115 24.49 10.62 47.96
N ASN A 116 25.66 11.21 48.14
CA ASN A 116 26.84 10.60 48.73
C ASN A 116 26.52 10.15 50.16
N LYS A 117 26.60 8.83 50.39
CA LYS A 117 26.82 8.29 51.74
C LYS A 117 28.24 8.63 52.18
N ASN A 118 28.41 9.75 52.86
CA ASN A 118 29.55 10.00 53.76
C ASN A 118 28.92 10.49 55.08
N LYS A 119 28.84 9.69 56.14
CA LYS A 119 29.88 9.13 57.03
C LYS A 119 29.72 9.84 58.37
#